data_AF-A0A0L0SY55-F1
#
_entry.id   AF-A0A0L0SY55-F1
#
_cell.length_a   1.000
_cell.length_b   1.000
_cell.length_c   1.000
_cell.angle_alpha   90.00
_cell.angle_beta   90.00
_cell.angle_gamma   90.00
#
_symmetry.space_group_name_H-M   'P 1'
#
loop_
_entity.id
_entity.type
_entity.pdbx_description
1 polymer ?
#
loop_
_entity_poly.entity_id
_entity_poly.type
_entity_poly.pdbx_seq_one_letter_code
_entity_poly.pdbx_strand_id
1 'polypeptide(L)'
;MLRSVLPTLARRTILATTPSSLAARVLTLPLSRAPARPAAAASWRRTFATAPQEPVKGNKVRSYVESEGRFSSLAYRSLGLMLLTGAAIYLYFDIEKEKARQVIEARNADQAVGKPKLGGPFSLIDTNGKPVTDADFRGKFMLLYFGFTNCPDVCPEELEKMATALDSLDPTMSTKITPIFISVDPKRDDIAAVRDYVAEFHPRLVGLTGTYDQVKAAAKAYRVYFSSPPPEENVDDDYLVDHSIFFYLMDPQGAFVDAYGKNLMADQVAARMRARVEAWEKTEGPIAA
;
A
#
# COMPACT_ATOMS: atom_id res chain seq x y z
N MET A 1 -38.50 -63.87 7.06
CA MET A 1 -37.34 -64.49 7.74
C MET A 1 -36.32 -63.39 7.98
N LEU A 2 -36.44 -62.58 9.05
CA LEU A 2 -35.93 -62.75 10.42
C LEU A 2 -34.40 -62.71 10.55
N ARG A 3 -33.96 -61.84 11.49
CA ARG A 3 -32.62 -61.58 12.10
C ARG A 3 -31.86 -60.40 11.48
N SER A 4 -31.75 -59.20 12.07
CA SER A 4 -31.56 -58.71 13.46
C SER A 4 -30.26 -59.17 14.12
N VAL A 5 -29.21 -58.34 14.11
CA VAL A 5 -28.21 -58.20 15.21
C VAL A 5 -27.53 -56.82 15.14
N LEU A 6 -27.91 -55.91 16.04
CA LEU A 6 -27.05 -54.85 16.59
C LEU A 6 -26.10 -55.47 17.63
N PRO A 7 -24.98 -54.82 17.98
CA PRO A 7 -24.83 -54.57 19.42
C PRO A 7 -24.16 -53.22 19.80
N THR A 8 -24.65 -52.71 20.94
CA THR A 8 -23.95 -51.96 22.04
C THR A 8 -23.19 -50.67 21.72
N LEU A 9 -23.72 -49.47 22.03
CA LEU A 9 -23.76 -48.81 23.35
C LEU A 9 -22.42 -48.81 24.09
N ALA A 10 -21.65 -47.72 23.94
CA ALA A 10 -20.71 -47.24 24.95
C ALA A 10 -20.96 -45.75 25.21
N ARG A 11 -21.80 -45.52 26.22
CA ARG A 11 -22.18 -44.25 26.81
C ARG A 11 -20.98 -43.76 27.64
N ARG A 12 -20.30 -42.69 27.21
CA ARG A 12 -19.37 -41.95 28.07
C ARG A 12 -19.97 -40.59 28.37
N THR A 13 -20.51 -40.48 29.57
CA THR A 13 -21.09 -39.27 30.12
C THR A 13 -20.15 -38.73 31.19
N ILE A 14 -20.11 -37.39 31.26
CA ILE A 14 -19.71 -36.54 32.39
C ILE A 14 -18.21 -36.42 32.69
N LEU A 15 -17.66 -35.27 32.30
CA LEU A 15 -17.04 -34.34 33.26
C LEU A 15 -17.20 -32.92 32.72
N ALA A 16 -18.32 -32.31 33.09
CA ALA A 16 -18.52 -30.88 33.01
C ALA A 16 -17.59 -30.22 34.04
N THR A 17 -16.42 -29.78 33.58
CA THR A 17 -15.54 -28.93 34.38
C THR A 17 -16.10 -27.51 34.35
N THR A 18 -16.53 -27.08 35.53
CA THR A 18 -17.00 -25.75 35.92
C THR A 18 -16.21 -24.60 35.29
N PRO A 19 -16.86 -23.52 34.83
CA PRO A 19 -16.15 -22.28 34.56
C PRO A 19 -15.74 -21.65 35.89
N SER A 20 -14.45 -21.67 36.18
CA SER A 20 -13.88 -20.88 37.27
C SER A 20 -14.13 -19.41 37.00
N SER A 21 -15.00 -18.83 37.83
CA SER A 21 -15.14 -17.40 38.09
C SER A 21 -13.79 -16.80 38.47
N LEU A 22 -13.04 -16.31 37.49
CA LEU A 22 -11.97 -15.35 37.73
C LEU A 22 -12.60 -13.96 37.59
N ALA A 23 -12.99 -13.46 38.76
CA ALA A 23 -13.39 -12.10 39.00
C ALA A 23 -12.50 -11.13 38.21
N ALA A 24 -13.15 -10.25 37.46
CA ALA A 24 -12.55 -9.03 36.96
C ALA A 24 -11.99 -8.26 38.17
N ARG A 25 -10.68 -8.43 38.40
CA ARG A 25 -9.93 -7.64 39.37
C ARG A 25 -9.77 -6.27 38.75
N VAL A 26 -10.80 -5.44 38.92
CA VAL A 26 -10.75 -4.00 38.68
C VAL A 26 -9.55 -3.50 39.47
N LEU A 27 -8.44 -3.20 38.78
CA LEU A 27 -7.38 -2.40 39.35
C LEU A 27 -7.96 -0.99 39.53
N THR A 28 -8.62 -0.78 40.66
CA THR A 28 -8.80 0.56 41.20
C THR A 28 -7.40 1.06 41.53
N LEU A 29 -6.81 1.82 40.61
CA LEU A 29 -5.69 2.69 40.93
C LEU A 29 -6.09 3.53 42.14
N PRO A 30 -5.38 3.47 43.26
CA PRO A 30 -5.62 4.42 44.34
C PRO A 30 -5.35 5.81 43.76
N LEU A 31 -6.33 6.71 43.85
CA LEU A 31 -6.08 8.13 43.64
C LEU A 31 -4.93 8.50 44.59
N SER A 32 -3.76 8.74 44.01
CA SER A 32 -2.62 9.31 44.72
C SER A 32 -3.09 10.65 45.28
N ARG A 33 -3.27 10.69 46.59
CA ARG A 33 -3.57 11.89 47.35
C ARG A 33 -2.37 12.81 47.18
N ALA A 34 -2.54 13.86 46.38
CA ALA A 34 -1.54 14.90 46.24
C ALA A 34 -1.10 15.37 47.63
N PRO A 35 0.21 15.45 47.94
CA PRO A 35 0.64 15.99 49.21
C PRO A 35 0.18 17.45 49.30
N ALA A 36 -0.51 17.77 50.40
CA ALA A 36 -0.87 19.13 50.75
C ALA A 36 0.41 19.98 50.73
N ARG A 37 0.46 20.99 49.84
CA ARG A 37 1.54 21.97 49.81
C ARG A 37 1.59 22.64 51.19
N PRO A 38 2.73 22.65 51.90
CA PRO A 38 2.85 23.49 53.07
C PRO A 38 2.73 24.94 52.61
N ALA A 39 1.73 25.64 53.14
CA ALA A 39 1.61 27.09 53.04
C ALA A 39 2.71 27.73 53.91
N ALA A 40 3.95 27.70 53.42
CA ALA A 40 5.02 28.53 53.93
C ALA A 40 4.96 29.85 53.16
N ALA A 41 4.16 30.78 53.66
CA ALA A 41 4.24 32.18 53.31
C ALA A 41 5.59 32.73 53.81
N ALA A 42 6.65 32.51 53.05
CA ALA A 42 7.89 33.24 53.21
C ALA A 42 7.62 34.68 52.73
N SER A 43 7.18 35.54 53.65
CA SER A 43 7.10 36.97 53.42
C SER A 43 8.52 37.47 53.12
N TRP A 44 8.82 37.69 51.84
CA TRP A 44 9.97 38.49 51.45
C TRP A 44 9.67 39.93 51.89
N ARG A 45 9.96 40.25 53.15
CA ARG A 45 10.11 41.64 53.59
C ARG A 45 11.30 42.19 52.84
N ARG A 46 11.05 42.91 51.74
CA ARG A 46 12.05 43.82 51.18
C ARG A 46 12.29 44.89 52.24
N THR A 47 13.36 44.75 53.02
CA THR A 47 13.95 45.87 53.72
C THR A 47 14.45 46.83 52.65
N PHE A 48 13.68 47.89 52.38
CA PHE A 48 14.21 49.03 51.65
C PHE A 48 15.27 49.66 52.55
N ALA A 49 16.54 49.36 52.26
CA ALA A 49 17.63 50.19 52.74
C ALA A 49 17.54 51.52 51.99
N THR A 50 17.16 52.58 52.68
CA THR A 50 17.20 53.95 52.16
C THR A 50 18.67 54.32 51.96
N ALA A 51 19.18 54.18 50.74
CA ALA A 51 20.48 54.74 50.38
C ALA A 51 20.39 56.28 50.40
N PRO A 52 21.40 57.00 50.91
CA PRO A 52 21.45 58.46 50.84
C PRO A 52 21.44 58.90 49.37
N GLN A 53 20.52 59.79 49.02
CA GLN A 53 20.47 60.43 47.71
C GLN A 53 21.55 61.50 47.64
N GLU A 54 22.62 61.26 46.86
CA GLU A 54 23.48 62.36 46.41
C GLU A 54 22.80 63.13 45.27
N PRO A 55 22.90 64.48 45.23
CA PRO A 55 22.29 65.27 44.18
C PRO A 55 23.04 65.09 42.86
N VAL A 56 22.41 64.38 41.92
CA VAL A 56 22.88 64.26 40.54
C VAL A 56 22.64 65.59 39.82
N LYS A 57 23.72 66.33 39.57
CA LYS A 57 23.74 67.49 38.67
C LYS A 57 23.28 67.06 37.28
N GLY A 58 22.28 67.78 36.76
CA GLY A 58 21.61 67.43 35.53
C GLY A 58 22.52 67.44 34.30
N ASN A 59 22.23 66.52 33.37
CA ASN A 59 22.21 66.91 31.96
C ASN A 59 21.43 65.91 31.08
N LYS A 60 20.64 66.52 30.19
CA LYS A 60 20.13 66.03 28.90
C LYS A 60 19.16 64.84 28.90
N VAL A 61 17.87 65.18 28.95
CA VAL A 61 16.78 64.40 28.37
C VAL A 61 17.03 64.30 26.86
N ARG A 62 17.47 63.13 26.38
CA ARG A 62 17.58 62.84 24.95
C ARG A 62 16.24 62.30 24.47
N SER A 63 15.59 63.09 23.64
CA SER A 63 14.35 62.79 22.94
C SER A 63 14.49 61.53 22.07
N TYR A 64 13.63 60.54 22.32
CA TYR A 64 13.35 59.43 21.39
C TYR A 64 12.42 59.96 20.30
N VAL A 65 12.97 60.70 19.34
CA VAL A 65 12.29 60.97 18.08
C VAL A 65 12.76 59.94 17.08
N GLU A 66 11.81 59.17 16.56
CA GLU A 66 11.74 58.57 15.23
C GLU A 66 13.07 58.13 14.59
N SER A 67 13.30 56.83 14.46
CA SER A 67 14.14 56.33 13.36
C SER A 67 13.46 55.14 12.69
N GLU A 68 12.78 55.44 11.60
CA GLU A 68 12.34 54.46 10.62
C GLU A 68 13.53 53.62 10.12
N GLY A 69 13.35 52.29 10.15
CA GLY A 69 13.56 51.48 8.95
C GLY A 69 14.99 51.21 8.45
N ARG A 70 16.02 51.13 9.31
CA ARG A 70 17.31 50.53 8.90
C ARG A 70 17.75 49.49 9.92
N PHE A 71 17.38 48.23 9.68
CA PHE A 71 17.98 47.08 10.36
C PHE A 71 19.50 47.25 10.36
N SER A 72 20.13 47.09 11.52
CA SER A 72 21.57 47.28 11.65
C SER A 72 22.30 46.30 10.73
N SER A 73 23.49 46.66 10.24
CA SER A 73 24.32 45.74 9.45
C SER A 73 24.57 44.41 10.17
N LEU A 74 24.56 44.43 11.51
CA LEU A 74 24.63 43.25 12.36
C LEU A 74 23.38 42.36 12.26
N ALA A 75 22.17 42.96 12.18
CA ALA A 75 20.93 42.20 12.00
C ALA A 75 20.93 41.44 10.66
N TYR A 76 21.33 42.09 9.56
CA TYR A 76 21.46 41.41 8.26
C TYR A 76 22.54 40.32 8.24
N ARG A 77 23.65 40.54 8.96
CA ARG A 77 24.69 39.51 9.12
C ARG A 77 24.20 38.30 9.91
N SER A 78 23.44 38.52 10.98
CA SER A 78 22.85 37.43 11.77
C SER A 78 21.79 36.64 10.99
N LEU A 79 20.95 37.34 10.21
CA LEU A 79 19.98 36.70 9.33
C LEU A 79 20.66 35.89 8.23
N GLY A 80 21.71 36.44 7.62
CA GLY A 80 22.52 35.70 6.64
C GLY A 80 23.13 34.43 7.23
N LEU A 81 23.70 34.50 8.43
CA LEU A 81 24.22 33.32 9.14
C LEU A 81 23.13 32.28 9.46
N MET A 82 21.95 32.71 9.91
CA MET A 82 20.82 31.80 10.17
C MET A 82 20.35 31.10 8.89
N LEU A 83 20.20 31.84 7.79
CA LEU A 83 19.78 31.27 6.51
C LEU A 83 20.84 30.30 5.95
N LEU A 84 22.12 30.64 6.06
CA LEU A 84 23.21 29.77 5.63
C LEU A 84 23.27 28.48 6.44
N THR A 85 23.15 28.57 7.77
CA THR A 85 23.14 27.39 8.65
C THR A 85 21.88 26.54 8.44
N GLY A 86 20.71 27.15 8.27
CA GLY A 86 19.47 26.45 7.93
C GLY A 86 19.54 25.74 6.59
N ALA A 87 20.08 26.39 5.55
CA ALA A 87 20.29 25.77 4.24
C ALA A 87 21.30 24.61 4.30
N ALA A 88 22.41 24.77 5.03
CA ALA A 88 23.40 23.71 5.20
C ALA A 88 22.81 22.48 5.92
N ILE A 89 22.02 22.70 6.98
CA ILE A 89 21.33 21.62 7.70
C ILE A 89 20.27 20.96 6.81
N TYR A 90 19.50 21.73 6.05
CA TYR A 90 18.51 21.20 5.11
C TYR A 90 19.17 20.29 4.06
N LEU A 91 20.24 20.76 3.41
CA LEU A 91 20.98 19.99 2.41
C LEU A 91 21.61 18.72 3.03
N TYR A 92 22.14 18.81 4.25
CA TYR A 92 22.65 17.65 4.97
C TYR A 92 21.56 16.59 5.15
N PHE A 93 20.39 16.98 5.67
CA PHE A 93 19.27 16.05 5.87
C PHE A 93 18.72 15.49 4.56
N ASP A 94 18.68 16.27 3.47
CA ASP A 94 18.19 15.80 2.18
C ASP A 94 19.11 14.71 1.60
N ILE A 95 20.43 14.92 1.68
CA ILE A 95 21.45 13.95 1.26
C ILE A 95 21.39 12.69 2.15
N GLU A 96 21.26 12.84 3.46
CA GLU A 96 21.17 11.70 4.38
C GLU A 96 19.89 10.90 4.18
N LYS A 97 18.76 11.58 3.95
CA LYS A 97 17.46 10.95 3.70
C LYS A 97 17.49 10.10 2.43
N GLU A 98 18.16 10.57 1.38
CA GLU A 98 18.29 9.80 0.13
C GLU A 98 19.17 8.56 0.32
N LYS A 99 20.30 8.70 1.04
CA LYS A 99 21.14 7.54 1.41
C LYS A 99 20.39 6.55 2.30
N ALA A 100 19.61 7.04 3.26
CA ALA A 100 18.80 6.19 4.14
C ALA A 100 17.73 5.44 3.35
N ARG A 101 17.08 6.09 2.36
CA ARG A 101 16.15 5.41 1.44
C ARG A 101 16.83 4.32 0.63
N GLN A 102 17.97 4.62 0.02
CA GLN A 102 18.75 3.64 -0.74
C GLN A 102 19.18 2.44 0.12
N VAL A 103 19.60 2.67 1.36
CA VAL A 103 19.96 1.59 2.30
C VAL A 103 18.73 0.77 2.72
N ILE A 104 17.59 1.40 2.96
CA ILE A 104 16.34 0.70 3.29
C ILE A 104 15.87 -0.12 2.09
N GLU A 105 15.89 0.44 0.88
CA GLU A 105 15.55 -0.25 -0.36
C GLU A 105 16.48 -1.42 -0.64
N ALA A 106 17.80 -1.24 -0.50
CA ALA A 106 18.79 -2.30 -0.63
C ALA A 106 18.59 -3.40 0.43
N ARG A 107 18.33 -3.02 1.69
CA ARG A 107 18.03 -4.00 2.76
C ARG A 107 16.74 -4.77 2.49
N ASN A 108 15.71 -4.10 1.96
CA ASN A 108 14.45 -4.75 1.61
C ASN A 108 14.60 -5.64 0.37
N ALA A 109 15.50 -5.29 -0.56
CA ALA A 109 15.84 -6.12 -1.71
C ALA A 109 16.63 -7.38 -1.30
N ASP A 110 17.54 -7.24 -0.32
CA ASP A 110 18.36 -8.34 0.20
C ASP A 110 17.63 -9.22 1.23
N GLN A 111 16.56 -8.72 1.86
CA GLN A 111 15.68 -9.52 2.67
C GLN A 111 14.89 -10.48 1.77
N ALA A 112 15.51 -11.62 1.46
CA ALA A 112 14.87 -12.78 0.89
C ALA A 112 13.90 -13.42 1.91
N VAL A 113 12.84 -12.68 2.25
CA VAL A 113 11.60 -13.26 2.74
C VAL A 113 11.19 -14.22 1.63
N GLY A 114 11.12 -15.52 1.93
CA GLY A 114 10.89 -16.56 0.93
C GLY A 114 9.83 -16.14 -0.07
N LYS A 115 10.12 -16.29 -1.37
CA LYS A 115 9.25 -15.82 -2.47
C LYS A 115 7.80 -16.17 -2.12
N PRO A 116 6.89 -15.19 -1.99
CA PRO A 116 5.51 -15.50 -1.66
C PRO A 116 4.99 -16.46 -2.72
N LYS A 117 4.40 -17.57 -2.27
CA LYS A 117 3.78 -18.56 -3.16
C LYS A 117 2.45 -17.99 -3.65
N LEU A 118 2.54 -17.01 -4.55
CA LEU A 118 1.45 -16.34 -5.21
C LEU A 118 1.35 -16.88 -6.64
N GLY A 119 0.12 -17.12 -7.09
CA GLY A 119 -0.16 -17.80 -8.34
C GLY A 119 -0.49 -19.28 -8.16
N GLY A 120 -1.00 -19.87 -9.22
CA GLY A 120 -1.46 -21.25 -9.29
C GLY A 120 -2.24 -21.49 -10.57
N PRO A 121 -2.60 -22.75 -10.85
CA PRO A 121 -3.33 -23.07 -12.05
C PRO A 121 -4.69 -22.39 -12.04
N PHE A 122 -5.04 -21.77 -13.16
CA PHE A 122 -6.38 -21.27 -13.42
C PHE A 122 -6.95 -21.95 -14.67
N SER A 123 -8.27 -22.00 -14.76
CA SER A 123 -8.99 -22.44 -15.94
C SER A 123 -10.12 -21.45 -16.18
N LEU A 124 -9.95 -20.62 -17.20
CA LEU A 124 -10.85 -19.53 -17.57
C LEU A 124 -11.21 -19.66 -19.05
N ILE A 125 -12.04 -18.75 -19.54
CA ILE A 125 -12.52 -18.68 -20.91
C ILE A 125 -12.00 -17.37 -21.51
N ASP A 126 -11.41 -17.44 -22.70
CA ASP A 126 -10.97 -16.25 -23.43
C ASP A 126 -12.14 -15.53 -24.12
N THR A 127 -11.88 -14.36 -24.68
CA THR A 127 -12.84 -13.57 -25.45
C THR A 127 -13.30 -14.24 -26.76
N ASN A 128 -12.67 -15.35 -27.17
CA ASN A 128 -13.06 -16.17 -28.33
C ASN A 128 -13.91 -17.38 -27.92
N GLY A 129 -14.21 -17.56 -26.63
CA GLY A 129 -14.94 -18.71 -26.10
C GLY A 129 -14.10 -19.98 -25.93
N LYS A 130 -12.78 -19.90 -26.07
CA LYS A 130 -11.85 -21.02 -25.87
C LYS A 130 -11.50 -21.13 -24.38
N PRO A 131 -11.55 -22.35 -23.79
CA PRO A 131 -11.00 -22.57 -22.47
C PRO A 131 -9.47 -22.43 -22.50
N VAL A 132 -8.93 -21.65 -21.57
CA VAL A 132 -7.50 -21.38 -21.42
C VAL A 132 -7.05 -21.58 -19.98
N THR A 133 -5.78 -21.89 -19.82
CA THR A 133 -5.12 -22.16 -18.55
C THR A 133 -3.83 -21.36 -18.42
N ASP A 134 -3.25 -21.34 -17.22
CA ASP A 134 -1.94 -20.70 -17.01
C ASP A 134 -0.82 -21.34 -17.85
N ALA A 135 -0.99 -22.59 -18.26
CA ALA A 135 -0.06 -23.31 -19.12
C ALA A 135 -0.02 -22.74 -20.55
N ASP A 136 -1.13 -22.21 -21.05
CA ASP A 136 -1.22 -21.65 -22.41
C ASP A 136 -0.42 -20.35 -22.57
N PHE A 137 -0.11 -19.68 -21.46
CA PHE A 137 0.66 -18.44 -21.42
C PHE A 137 2.14 -18.65 -21.03
N ARG A 138 2.56 -19.90 -20.84
CA ARG A 138 3.97 -20.24 -20.55
C ARG A 138 4.87 -19.83 -21.72
N GLY A 139 6.13 -19.56 -21.41
CA GLY A 139 7.10 -19.08 -22.38
C GLY A 139 7.12 -17.56 -22.57
N LYS A 140 6.14 -16.83 -22.03
CA LYS A 140 6.13 -15.37 -21.96
C LYS A 140 5.83 -14.90 -20.54
N PHE A 141 6.25 -13.68 -20.21
CA PHE A 141 5.81 -13.05 -18.97
C PHE A 141 4.30 -12.78 -19.06
N MET A 142 3.60 -13.00 -17.95
CA MET A 142 2.18 -12.64 -17.82
C MET A 142 2.06 -11.42 -16.92
N LEU A 143 1.36 -10.39 -17.39
CA LEU A 143 1.00 -9.23 -16.58
C LEU A 143 -0.51 -9.29 -16.31
N LEU A 144 -0.88 -9.81 -15.14
CA LEU A 144 -2.27 -10.07 -14.79
C LEU A 144 -2.87 -8.90 -14.01
N TYR A 145 -4.09 -8.51 -14.37
CA TYR A 145 -4.92 -7.61 -13.60
C TYR A 145 -6.29 -8.24 -13.38
N PHE A 146 -6.78 -8.14 -12.14
CA PHE A 146 -8.12 -8.58 -11.77
C PHE A 146 -9.00 -7.34 -11.62
N GLY A 147 -10.12 -7.29 -12.34
CA GLY A 147 -11.04 -6.16 -12.33
C GLY A 147 -12.40 -6.55 -12.90
N PHE A 148 -13.25 -5.58 -13.21
CA PHE A 148 -14.56 -5.81 -13.79
C PHE A 148 -14.92 -4.67 -14.75
N THR A 149 -15.75 -4.95 -15.76
CA THR A 149 -15.99 -3.97 -16.85
C THR A 149 -16.79 -2.75 -16.40
N ASN A 150 -17.68 -2.91 -15.42
CA ASN A 150 -18.52 -1.85 -14.86
C ASN A 150 -17.85 -0.98 -13.77
N CYS A 151 -16.52 -0.98 -13.66
CA CYS A 151 -15.85 -0.15 -12.66
C CYS A 151 -15.83 1.33 -13.11
N PRO A 152 -16.35 2.27 -12.30
CA PRO A 152 -16.54 3.65 -12.73
C PRO A 152 -15.23 4.40 -13.00
N ASP A 153 -14.19 4.16 -12.20
CA ASP A 153 -12.96 4.97 -12.23
C ASP A 153 -11.66 4.15 -12.22
N VAL A 154 -11.53 3.17 -11.31
CA VAL A 154 -10.22 2.58 -10.99
C VAL A 154 -9.74 1.58 -12.02
N CYS A 155 -10.59 0.70 -12.56
CA CYS A 155 -10.15 -0.26 -13.58
C CYS A 155 -9.70 0.40 -14.88
N PRO A 156 -10.43 1.37 -15.44
CA PRO A 156 -9.96 2.09 -16.63
C PRO A 156 -8.62 2.79 -16.41
N GLU A 157 -8.44 3.48 -15.28
CA GLU A 157 -7.17 4.15 -14.93
C GLU A 157 -5.99 3.16 -14.88
N GLU A 158 -6.20 2.00 -14.26
CA GLU A 158 -5.17 0.97 -14.14
C GLU A 158 -4.87 0.28 -15.49
N LEU A 159 -5.88 0.01 -16.33
CA LEU A 159 -5.67 -0.59 -17.65
C LEU A 159 -4.97 0.37 -18.62
N GLU A 160 -5.29 1.67 -18.58
CA GLU A 160 -4.57 2.68 -19.36
C GLU A 160 -3.10 2.81 -18.91
N LYS A 161 -2.86 2.76 -17.59
CA LYS A 161 -1.51 2.71 -17.04
C LYS A 161 -0.74 1.46 -17.49
N MET A 162 -1.39 0.31 -17.53
CA MET A 162 -0.82 -0.94 -18.05
C MET A 162 -0.43 -0.81 -19.52
N ALA A 163 -1.34 -0.30 -20.35
CA ALA A 163 -1.11 -0.07 -21.78
C ALA A 163 0.07 0.87 -22.00
N THR A 164 0.07 2.02 -21.33
CA THR A 164 1.16 3.02 -21.39
C THR A 164 2.50 2.43 -20.96
N ALA A 165 2.52 1.62 -19.89
CA ALA A 165 3.74 0.99 -19.42
C ALA A 165 4.28 -0.03 -20.43
N LEU A 166 3.41 -0.76 -21.14
CA LEU A 166 3.81 -1.69 -22.20
C LEU A 166 4.31 -0.98 -23.46
N ASP A 167 3.67 0.12 -23.85
CA ASP A 167 4.07 0.92 -25.01
C ASP A 167 5.37 1.70 -24.76
N SER A 168 5.69 1.97 -23.50
CA SER A 168 6.96 2.57 -23.07
C SER A 168 8.14 1.59 -23.11
N LEU A 169 7.89 0.30 -23.30
CA LEU A 169 8.94 -0.70 -23.50
C LEU A 169 9.34 -0.78 -24.97
N ASP A 170 10.58 -1.17 -25.23
CA ASP A 170 11.03 -1.46 -26.59
C ASP A 170 10.17 -2.56 -27.21
N PRO A 171 9.83 -2.49 -28.53
CA PRO A 171 8.96 -3.46 -29.17
C PRO A 171 9.39 -4.92 -28.99
N THR A 172 10.71 -5.17 -28.91
CA THR A 172 11.28 -6.50 -28.69
C THR A 172 11.08 -7.03 -27.27
N MET A 173 10.97 -6.13 -26.28
CA MET A 173 10.66 -6.49 -24.90
C MET A 173 9.16 -6.59 -24.66
N SER A 174 8.39 -5.66 -25.24
CA SER A 174 6.95 -5.62 -25.04
C SER A 174 6.28 -6.91 -25.54
N THR A 175 6.76 -7.53 -26.62
CA THR A 175 6.27 -8.83 -27.14
C THR A 175 6.54 -10.02 -26.23
N LYS A 176 7.48 -9.90 -25.29
CA LYS A 176 7.78 -10.93 -24.27
C LYS A 176 6.80 -10.89 -23.10
N ILE A 177 5.96 -9.85 -23.01
CA ILE A 177 4.98 -9.65 -21.94
C ILE A 177 3.57 -9.71 -22.54
N THR A 178 2.74 -10.58 -21.98
CA THR A 178 1.33 -10.72 -22.34
C THR A 178 0.48 -10.05 -21.26
N PRO A 179 -0.19 -8.91 -21.55
CA PRO A 179 -1.17 -8.33 -20.65
C PRO A 179 -2.45 -9.16 -20.63
N ILE A 180 -2.94 -9.45 -19.42
CA ILE A 180 -4.12 -10.30 -19.18
C ILE A 180 -5.05 -9.58 -18.20
N PHE A 181 -6.29 -9.36 -18.63
CA PHE A 181 -7.39 -8.90 -17.79
C PHE A 181 -8.24 -10.11 -17.37
N ILE A 182 -8.47 -10.29 -16.09
CA ILE A 182 -9.37 -11.32 -15.54
C ILE A 182 -10.56 -10.62 -14.90
N SER A 183 -11.76 -10.89 -15.41
CA SER A 183 -12.99 -10.42 -14.79
C SER A 183 -13.24 -11.12 -13.45
N VAL A 184 -13.56 -10.33 -12.41
CA VAL A 184 -14.03 -10.82 -11.10
C VAL A 184 -15.55 -10.86 -10.98
N ASP A 185 -16.29 -10.41 -12.01
CA ASP A 185 -17.75 -10.33 -12.01
C ASP A 185 -18.40 -11.04 -13.21
N PRO A 186 -18.32 -12.38 -13.26
CA PRO A 186 -18.82 -13.15 -14.40
C PRO A 186 -20.34 -13.11 -14.60
N LYS A 187 -21.09 -12.51 -13.68
CA LYS A 187 -22.54 -12.34 -13.82
C LYS A 187 -22.88 -11.26 -14.86
N ARG A 188 -22.09 -10.18 -14.91
CA ARG A 188 -22.29 -9.04 -15.81
C ARG A 188 -21.28 -9.02 -16.95
N ASP A 189 -20.06 -9.48 -16.67
CA ASP A 189 -18.96 -9.51 -17.63
C ASP A 189 -19.01 -10.78 -18.49
N ASP A 190 -19.92 -10.79 -19.48
CA ASP A 190 -19.96 -11.83 -20.49
C ASP A 190 -18.77 -11.73 -21.47
N ILE A 191 -18.61 -12.74 -22.32
CA ILE A 191 -17.48 -12.82 -23.27
C ILE A 191 -17.47 -11.61 -24.21
N ALA A 192 -18.64 -11.12 -24.62
CA ALA A 192 -18.74 -10.00 -25.54
C ALA A 192 -18.37 -8.67 -24.86
N ALA A 193 -18.89 -8.42 -23.66
CA ALA A 193 -18.58 -7.25 -22.85
C ALA A 193 -17.09 -7.19 -22.52
N VAL A 194 -16.49 -8.30 -22.09
CA VAL A 194 -15.04 -8.35 -21.81
C VAL A 194 -14.22 -8.10 -23.07
N ARG A 195 -14.63 -8.66 -24.23
CA ARG A 195 -13.94 -8.44 -25.51
C ARG A 195 -13.95 -6.98 -25.91
N ASP A 196 -15.12 -6.36 -25.86
CA ASP A 196 -15.31 -4.98 -26.29
C ASP A 196 -14.54 -4.04 -25.32
N TYR A 197 -14.61 -4.32 -24.01
CA TYR A 197 -13.86 -3.58 -22.99
C TYR A 197 -12.34 -3.65 -23.19
N VAL A 198 -11.75 -4.84 -23.34
CA VAL A 198 -10.28 -4.94 -23.49
C VAL A 198 -9.76 -4.35 -24.80
N ALA A 199 -10.60 -4.34 -25.84
CA ALA A 199 -10.25 -3.77 -27.15
C ALA A 199 -10.09 -2.24 -27.11
N GLU A 200 -10.73 -1.55 -26.15
CA GLU A 200 -10.61 -0.10 -25.98
C GLU A 200 -9.24 0.32 -25.43
N PHE A 201 -8.59 -0.53 -24.62
CA PHE A 201 -7.34 -0.18 -23.96
C PHE A 201 -6.10 -0.53 -24.79
N HIS A 202 -5.98 -1.78 -25.25
CA HIS A 202 -4.77 -2.21 -25.92
C HIS A 202 -4.98 -3.48 -26.78
N PRO A 203 -4.52 -3.53 -28.05
CA PRO A 203 -4.83 -4.62 -28.98
C PRO A 203 -4.23 -5.99 -28.58
N ARG A 204 -3.22 -6.03 -27.71
CA ARG A 204 -2.64 -7.27 -27.16
C ARG A 204 -3.23 -7.67 -25.80
N LEU A 205 -4.16 -6.89 -25.25
CA LEU A 205 -4.79 -7.20 -23.96
C LEU A 205 -5.72 -8.40 -24.10
N VAL A 206 -5.38 -9.48 -23.41
CA VAL A 206 -6.18 -10.71 -23.41
C VAL A 206 -7.21 -10.60 -22.30
N GLY A 207 -8.50 -10.63 -22.66
CA GLY A 207 -9.60 -10.70 -21.70
C GLY A 207 -9.94 -12.14 -21.35
N LEU A 208 -10.08 -12.42 -20.05
CA LEU A 208 -10.48 -13.71 -19.50
C LEU A 208 -11.70 -13.54 -18.59
N THR A 209 -12.68 -14.41 -18.75
CA THR A 209 -13.87 -14.54 -17.90
C THR A 209 -14.13 -16.02 -17.61
N GLY A 210 -15.25 -16.36 -16.98
CA GLY A 210 -15.60 -17.75 -16.71
C GLY A 210 -16.83 -17.88 -15.84
N THR A 211 -17.00 -19.05 -15.23
CA THR A 211 -18.00 -19.23 -14.16
C THR A 211 -17.52 -18.60 -12.85
N TYR A 212 -18.44 -18.29 -11.94
CA TYR A 212 -18.11 -17.76 -10.61
C TYR A 212 -17.09 -18.64 -9.87
N ASP A 213 -17.22 -19.98 -9.95
CA ASP A 213 -16.29 -20.89 -9.29
C ASP A 213 -14.89 -20.88 -9.92
N GLN A 214 -14.79 -20.75 -11.25
CA GLN A 214 -13.51 -20.62 -11.94
C GLN A 214 -12.80 -19.31 -11.57
N VAL A 215 -13.53 -18.20 -11.60
CA VAL A 215 -13.02 -16.88 -11.21
C VAL A 215 -12.60 -16.87 -9.74
N LYS A 216 -13.41 -17.44 -8.85
CA LYS A 216 -13.09 -17.58 -7.43
C LYS A 216 -11.84 -18.43 -7.18
N ALA A 217 -11.67 -19.51 -7.93
CA ALA A 217 -10.48 -20.35 -7.85
C ALA A 217 -9.23 -19.59 -8.32
N ALA A 218 -9.32 -18.85 -9.42
CA ALA A 218 -8.24 -18.00 -9.92
C ALA A 218 -7.90 -16.90 -8.91
N ALA A 219 -8.86 -16.10 -8.45
CA ALA A 219 -8.65 -15.06 -7.45
C ALA A 219 -8.00 -15.61 -6.17
N LYS A 220 -8.42 -16.79 -5.71
CA LYS A 220 -7.81 -17.46 -4.55
C LYS A 220 -6.35 -17.86 -4.78
N ALA A 221 -6.00 -18.36 -5.97
CA ALA A 221 -4.63 -18.73 -6.33
C ALA A 221 -3.69 -17.51 -6.32
N TYR A 222 -4.19 -16.36 -6.78
CA TYR A 222 -3.45 -15.10 -6.81
C TYR A 222 -3.63 -14.26 -5.54
N ARG A 223 -4.35 -14.78 -4.52
CA ARG A 223 -4.65 -14.08 -3.26
C ARG A 223 -5.37 -12.74 -3.45
N VAL A 224 -6.13 -12.63 -4.53
CA VAL A 224 -6.98 -11.48 -4.82
C VAL A 224 -8.25 -11.60 -3.99
N TYR A 225 -8.48 -10.58 -3.18
CA TYR A 225 -9.77 -10.40 -2.51
C TYR A 225 -10.76 -9.83 -3.53
N PHE A 226 -11.96 -10.40 -3.56
CA PHE A 226 -13.11 -9.78 -4.22
C PHE A 226 -14.37 -9.99 -3.39
N SER A 227 -15.25 -9.00 -3.34
CA SER A 227 -16.54 -9.08 -2.65
C SER A 227 -17.62 -8.32 -3.42
N SER A 228 -18.74 -8.99 -3.65
CA SER A 228 -19.95 -8.37 -4.20
C SER A 228 -20.94 -8.07 -3.06
N PRO A 229 -21.76 -7.01 -3.15
CA PRO A 229 -22.75 -6.69 -2.14
C PRO A 229 -23.84 -7.77 -2.02
N PRO A 230 -24.51 -7.87 -0.86
CA PRO A 230 -25.59 -8.83 -0.65
C PRO A 230 -26.72 -8.66 -1.69
N PRO A 231 -27.39 -9.77 -2.11
CA PRO A 231 -28.49 -9.72 -3.08
C PRO A 231 -29.62 -8.73 -2.76
N GLU A 232 -29.82 -8.43 -1.47
CA GLU A 232 -30.85 -7.51 -0.96
C GLU A 232 -30.53 -6.04 -1.26
N GLU A 233 -29.27 -5.71 -1.49
CA GLU A 233 -28.78 -4.37 -1.84
C GLU A 233 -28.58 -4.20 -3.35
N ASN A 234 -28.66 -5.29 -4.12
CA ASN A 234 -28.46 -5.32 -5.58
C ASN A 234 -29.75 -4.98 -6.34
N VAL A 235 -30.40 -3.87 -5.99
CA VAL A 235 -31.55 -3.36 -6.76
C VAL A 235 -31.01 -2.92 -8.13
N ASP A 236 -31.56 -3.47 -9.20
CA ASP A 236 -31.21 -3.20 -10.61
C ASP A 236 -29.86 -3.74 -11.13
N ASP A 237 -29.23 -4.72 -10.44
CA ASP A 237 -27.91 -5.29 -10.82
C ASP A 237 -26.76 -4.25 -10.92
N ASP A 238 -26.97 -3.06 -10.35
CA ASP A 238 -25.98 -1.99 -10.27
C ASP A 238 -25.22 -2.05 -8.95
N TYR A 239 -24.21 -2.91 -8.89
CA TYR A 239 -23.32 -3.02 -7.73
C TYR A 239 -21.85 -2.83 -8.09
N LEU A 240 -21.06 -2.42 -7.11
CA LEU A 240 -19.60 -2.37 -7.22
C LEU A 240 -19.00 -3.62 -6.58
N VAL A 241 -17.95 -4.15 -7.22
CA VAL A 241 -17.17 -5.25 -6.66
C VAL A 241 -15.90 -4.66 -6.07
N ASP A 242 -15.72 -4.80 -4.75
CA ASP A 242 -14.45 -4.47 -4.12
C ASP A 242 -13.42 -5.49 -4.58
N HIS A 243 -12.30 -5.07 -5.16
CA HIS A 243 -11.22 -5.97 -5.55
C HIS A 243 -9.82 -5.38 -5.33
N SER A 244 -8.81 -6.24 -5.35
CA SER A 244 -7.41 -5.82 -5.21
C SER A 244 -6.90 -5.13 -6.48
N ILE A 245 -6.30 -3.94 -6.31
CA ILE A 245 -5.83 -3.05 -7.40
C ILE A 245 -4.33 -3.24 -7.70
N PHE A 246 -3.91 -4.50 -7.84
CA PHE A 246 -2.52 -4.85 -8.15
C PHE A 246 -2.40 -5.51 -9.51
N PHE A 247 -1.34 -5.17 -10.24
CA PHE A 247 -0.84 -6.00 -11.34
C PHE A 247 0.11 -7.05 -10.80
N TYR A 248 0.01 -8.27 -11.29
CA TYR A 248 0.92 -9.36 -10.96
C TYR A 248 1.76 -9.71 -12.17
N LEU A 249 3.08 -9.59 -12.06
CA LEU A 249 4.02 -10.07 -13.06
C LEU A 249 4.45 -11.49 -12.72
N MET A 250 4.17 -12.40 -13.64
CA MET A 250 4.58 -13.80 -13.58
C MET A 250 5.64 -14.08 -14.64
N ASP A 251 6.64 -14.90 -14.29
CA ASP A 251 7.67 -15.34 -15.23
C ASP A 251 7.13 -16.34 -16.27
N PRO A 252 7.93 -16.65 -17.31
CA PRO A 252 7.57 -17.65 -18.34
C PRO A 252 7.22 -19.06 -17.82
N GLN A 253 7.49 -19.36 -16.56
CA GLN A 253 7.28 -20.63 -15.88
C GLN A 253 6.04 -20.55 -14.97
N GLY A 254 5.39 -19.39 -14.91
CA GLY A 254 4.20 -19.13 -14.10
C GLY A 254 4.48 -18.90 -12.63
N ALA A 255 5.72 -18.62 -12.24
CA ALA A 255 6.04 -18.22 -10.87
C ALA A 255 5.95 -16.70 -10.72
N PHE A 256 5.54 -16.28 -9.52
CA PHE A 256 5.41 -14.86 -9.19
C PHE A 256 6.78 -14.17 -9.13
N VAL A 257 6.88 -13.01 -9.78
CA VAL A 257 8.11 -12.20 -9.85
C VAL A 257 7.95 -10.88 -9.13
N ASP A 258 6.89 -10.15 -9.45
CA ASP A 258 6.68 -8.81 -8.92
C ASP A 258 5.20 -8.41 -8.92
N ALA A 259 4.85 -7.43 -8.09
CA ALA A 259 3.53 -6.82 -8.06
C ALA A 259 3.60 -5.30 -8.14
N TYR A 260 2.68 -4.70 -8.89
CA TYR A 260 2.60 -3.26 -9.09
C TYR A 260 1.28 -2.75 -8.52
N GLY A 261 1.35 -1.87 -7.51
CA GLY A 261 0.17 -1.26 -6.93
C GLY A 261 -0.18 0.07 -7.60
N LYS A 262 -1.36 0.61 -7.25
CA LYS A 262 -1.85 1.91 -7.72
C LYS A 262 -0.87 3.07 -7.51
N ASN A 263 -0.02 3.00 -6.49
CA ASN A 263 0.96 4.05 -6.17
C ASN A 263 2.12 4.19 -7.18
N LEU A 264 2.31 3.23 -8.08
CA LEU A 264 3.34 3.29 -9.11
C LEU A 264 2.81 3.95 -10.38
N MET A 265 3.65 4.77 -10.99
CA MET A 265 3.39 5.42 -12.27
C MET A 265 3.80 4.51 -13.45
N ALA A 266 3.27 4.76 -14.65
CA ALA A 266 3.49 3.91 -15.83
C ALA A 266 4.99 3.73 -16.17
N ASP A 267 5.79 4.77 -16.04
CA ASP A 267 7.25 4.77 -16.25
C ASP A 267 7.98 3.88 -15.24
N GLN A 268 7.57 3.90 -13.98
CA GLN A 268 8.11 3.05 -12.93
C GLN A 268 7.73 1.58 -13.15
N VAL A 269 6.50 1.33 -13.58
CA VAL A 269 6.04 -0.02 -13.94
C VAL A 269 6.85 -0.55 -15.12
N ALA A 270 7.02 0.24 -16.19
CA ALA A 270 7.84 -0.10 -17.35
C ALA A 270 9.31 -0.37 -16.96
N ALA A 271 9.92 0.50 -16.16
CA ALA A 271 11.29 0.33 -15.70
C ALA A 271 11.49 -0.96 -14.90
N ARG A 272 10.54 -1.28 -14.00
CA ARG A 272 10.58 -2.53 -13.22
C ARG A 272 10.36 -3.75 -14.11
N MET A 273 9.39 -3.73 -15.03
CA MET A 273 9.18 -4.82 -15.98
C MET A 273 10.45 -5.09 -16.80
N ARG A 274 11.08 -4.03 -17.33
CA ARG A 274 12.36 -4.12 -18.05
C ARG A 274 13.43 -4.83 -17.21
N ALA A 275 13.62 -4.37 -15.98
CA ALA A 275 14.61 -4.97 -15.06
C ALA A 275 14.33 -6.46 -14.77
N ARG A 276 13.06 -6.86 -14.64
CA ARG A 276 12.69 -8.27 -14.40
C ARG A 276 12.93 -9.15 -15.61
N VAL A 277 12.59 -8.68 -16.81
CA VAL A 277 12.83 -9.42 -18.05
C VAL A 277 14.34 -9.56 -18.30
N GLU A 278 15.12 -8.49 -18.15
CA GLU A 278 16.57 -8.56 -18.32
C GLU A 278 17.25 -9.47 -17.29
N ALA A 279 16.79 -9.45 -16.03
CA ALA A 279 17.29 -10.34 -14.99
C ALA A 279 17.01 -11.81 -15.35
N TRP A 280 15.81 -12.10 -15.85
CA TRP A 280 15.42 -13.42 -16.33
C TRP A 280 16.33 -13.91 -17.47
N GLU A 281 16.56 -13.07 -18.48
CA GLU A 281 17.39 -13.47 -19.63
C GLU A 281 18.85 -13.73 -19.25
N LYS A 282 19.36 -13.05 -18.23
CA LYS A 282 20.70 -13.30 -17.67
C LYS A 282 20.79 -14.64 -16.94
N THR A 283 19.72 -15.08 -16.28
CA THR A 283 19.74 -16.30 -15.46
C THR A 283 19.33 -17.55 -16.23
N GLU A 284 18.32 -17.45 -17.09
CA GLU A 284 17.63 -18.61 -17.68
C GLU A 284 17.67 -18.63 -19.21
N GLY A 285 18.20 -17.56 -19.82
CA GLY A 285 18.34 -17.41 -21.28
C GLY A 285 17.23 -16.60 -21.95
N PRO A 286 17.41 -16.26 -23.24
CA PRO A 286 16.53 -15.35 -23.95
C PRO A 286 15.14 -15.94 -24.17
N ILE A 287 14.12 -15.09 -24.05
CA ILE A 287 12.74 -15.45 -24.39
C ILE A 287 12.55 -15.28 -25.89
N ALA A 288 11.99 -16.29 -26.56
CA ALA A 288 11.60 -16.18 -27.95
C ALA A 288 10.53 -15.07 -28.09
N ALA A 289 10.81 -14.07 -28.93
CA ALA A 289 9.91 -12.95 -29.21
C ALA A 289 8.62 -13.42 -29.90
#